data_AF-L1LCT2-F1
#
_entry.id   AF-L1LCT2-F1
#
_cell.length_a   1.000
_cell.length_b   1.000
_cell.length_c   1.000
_cell.angle_alpha   90.00
_cell.angle_beta   90.00
_cell.angle_gamma   90.00
#
_symmetry.space_group_name_H-M   'P 1'
#
loop_
_entity.id
_entity.type
_entity.pdbx_description
1 polymer ?
#
loop_
_entity_poly.entity_id
_entity_poly.type
_entity_poly.pdbx_seq_one_letter_code
_entity_poly.pdbx_strand_id
1 'polypeptide(L)'
;MTYIRDKISKANTSYLMDVARRKRLEETTSSNYSRSFSEENDEADAIAKWKEKRLAKLKDILNKRREYMDKGNGSLEVLTDEKDVINIANSNPRVVCHFYQEGFQRCKIIDNILTALARQFLDTKFVKILASKAPFFTEKLHIKILPTLVSMIDGKISHVYIGFQEFNGDDINLNAVRNMLFKHKVLTYECCTIDESCNDNEHVSSDPDV
;
A
#
# COMPACT_ATOMS: atom_id res chain seq x y z
N MET A 1 -0.06 49.33 -75.68
CA MET A 1 0.11 47.85 -75.58
C MET A 1 0.75 47.38 -74.26
N THR A 2 1.56 48.19 -73.57
CA THR A 2 2.25 47.84 -72.32
C THR A 2 1.31 47.65 -71.13
N TYR A 3 0.29 48.52 -70.99
CA TYR A 3 -0.66 48.52 -69.88
C TYR A 3 -1.51 47.24 -69.73
N ILE A 4 -1.89 46.61 -70.86
CA ILE A 4 -2.73 45.41 -70.85
C ILE A 4 -1.89 44.18 -70.46
N ARG A 5 -0.63 44.08 -70.93
CA ARG A 5 0.30 43.01 -70.52
C ARG A 5 0.66 43.11 -69.03
N ASP A 6 0.85 44.32 -68.51
CA ASP A 6 1.14 44.52 -67.08
C ASP A 6 -0.05 44.14 -66.19
N LYS A 7 -1.28 44.43 -66.62
CA LYS A 7 -2.49 43.99 -65.91
C LYS A 7 -2.65 42.47 -65.90
N ILE A 8 -2.41 41.81 -67.03
CA ILE A 8 -2.49 40.34 -67.13
C ILE A 8 -1.38 39.69 -66.30
N SER A 9 -0.15 40.23 -66.35
CA SER A 9 0.97 39.74 -65.54
C SER A 9 0.69 39.85 -64.04
N LYS A 10 0.14 40.99 -63.58
CA LYS A 10 -0.28 41.20 -62.18
C LYS A 10 -1.45 40.30 -61.77
N ALA A 11 -2.40 40.04 -62.67
CA ALA A 11 -3.51 39.12 -62.40
C ALA A 11 -3.03 37.68 -62.32
N ASN A 12 -2.11 37.27 -63.21
CA ASN A 12 -1.53 35.92 -63.22
C ASN A 12 -0.69 35.66 -61.95
N THR A 13 0.09 36.63 -61.48
CA THR A 13 0.83 36.50 -60.21
C THR A 13 -0.10 36.46 -59.01
N SER A 14 -1.15 37.30 -58.97
CA SER A 14 -2.18 37.23 -57.91
C SER A 14 -2.83 35.86 -57.84
N TYR A 15 -3.21 35.30 -58.99
CA TYR A 15 -3.82 33.97 -59.06
C TYR A 15 -2.86 32.87 -58.59
N LEU A 16 -1.61 32.88 -59.03
CA LEU A 16 -0.60 31.93 -58.57
C LEU A 16 -0.36 32.01 -57.07
N MET A 17 -0.31 33.22 -56.50
CA MET A 17 -0.12 33.44 -55.07
C MET A 17 -1.31 32.95 -54.25
N ASP A 18 -2.54 33.12 -54.74
CA ASP A 18 -3.75 32.63 -54.07
C ASP A 18 -3.85 31.11 -54.11
N VAL A 19 -3.48 30.47 -55.23
CA VAL A 19 -3.40 29.00 -55.34
C VAL A 19 -2.33 28.45 -54.40
N ALA A 20 -1.14 29.06 -54.35
CA ALA A 20 -0.07 28.67 -53.44
C ALA A 20 -0.47 28.85 -51.97
N ARG A 21 -1.21 29.92 -51.65
CA ARG A 21 -1.72 30.18 -50.29
C ARG A 21 -2.73 29.12 -49.86
N ARG A 22 -3.68 28.75 -50.73
CA ARG A 22 -4.68 27.70 -50.45
C ARG A 22 -4.02 26.34 -50.21
N LYS A 23 -3.07 25.95 -51.06
CA LYS A 23 -2.35 24.68 -50.91
C LYS A 23 -1.54 24.61 -49.61
N ARG A 24 -0.86 25.70 -49.24
CA ARG A 24 -0.14 25.79 -47.96
C ARG A 24 -1.09 25.76 -46.76
N LEU A 25 -2.26 26.40 -46.85
CA LEU A 25 -3.30 26.34 -45.82
C LEU A 25 -3.83 24.90 -45.66
N GLU A 26 -4.16 24.22 -46.76
CA GLU A 26 -4.61 22.82 -46.74
C GLU A 26 -3.54 21.87 -46.16
N GLU A 27 -2.27 22.04 -46.52
CA GLU A 27 -1.14 21.28 -45.96
C GLU A 27 -0.95 21.56 -44.47
N THR A 28 -1.08 22.82 -44.03
CA THR A 28 -0.96 23.21 -42.61
C THR A 28 -2.14 22.71 -41.79
N THR A 29 -3.37 22.80 -42.32
CA THR A 29 -4.59 22.30 -41.66
C THR A 29 -4.60 20.78 -41.60
N SER A 30 -4.15 20.09 -42.65
CA SER A 30 -4.02 18.62 -42.65
C SER A 30 -2.95 18.15 -41.66
N SER A 31 -1.79 18.82 -41.61
CA SER A 31 -0.71 18.54 -40.67
C SER A 31 -1.11 18.80 -39.21
N ASN A 32 -1.75 19.94 -38.93
CA ASN A 32 -2.25 20.27 -37.59
C ASN A 32 -3.38 19.33 -37.14
N TYR A 33 -4.28 18.94 -38.04
CA TYR A 33 -5.34 17.98 -37.75
C TYR A 33 -4.78 16.58 -37.46
N SER A 34 -3.83 16.08 -38.27
CA SER A 34 -3.19 14.79 -38.00
C SER A 34 -2.42 14.75 -36.69
N ARG A 35 -1.79 15.87 -36.30
CA ARG A 35 -1.02 16.00 -35.05
C ARG A 35 -1.92 16.09 -33.82
N SER A 36 -3.03 16.82 -33.90
CA SER A 36 -4.05 16.86 -32.85
C SER A 36 -4.72 15.49 -32.63
N PHE A 37 -4.99 14.75 -33.71
CA PHE A 37 -5.62 13.42 -33.64
C PHE A 37 -4.66 12.33 -33.13
N SER A 38 -3.35 12.45 -33.40
CA SER A 38 -2.35 11.54 -32.82
C SER A 38 -2.13 11.81 -31.33
N GLU A 39 -2.06 13.09 -30.92
CA GLU A 39 -1.82 13.46 -29.52
C GLU A 39 -3.01 13.11 -28.60
N GLU A 40 -4.26 13.25 -29.07
CA GLU A 40 -5.46 12.81 -28.33
C GLU A 40 -5.56 11.28 -28.19
N ASN A 41 -5.15 10.51 -29.20
CA ASN A 41 -5.13 9.05 -29.10
C ASN A 41 -4.06 8.55 -28.13
N ASP A 42 -2.87 9.17 -28.14
CA ASP A 42 -1.79 8.81 -27.21
C ASP A 42 -2.18 9.11 -25.74
N GLU A 43 -2.90 10.21 -25.50
CA GLU A 43 -3.44 10.54 -24.17
C GLU A 43 -4.58 9.59 -23.74
N ALA A 44 -5.50 9.28 -24.65
CA ALA A 44 -6.59 8.33 -24.39
C ALA A 44 -6.07 6.92 -24.07
N ASP A 45 -5.07 6.45 -24.80
CA ASP A 45 -4.41 5.16 -24.56
C ASP A 45 -3.63 5.14 -23.25
N ALA A 46 -2.98 6.25 -22.88
CA ALA A 46 -2.32 6.39 -21.58
C ALA A 46 -3.32 6.32 -20.42
N ILE A 47 -4.47 7.00 -20.55
CA ILE A 47 -5.56 6.97 -19.57
C ILE A 47 -6.15 5.56 -19.47
N ALA A 48 -6.36 4.87 -20.59
CA ALA A 48 -6.87 3.50 -20.61
C ALA A 48 -5.93 2.53 -19.89
N LYS A 49 -4.62 2.58 -20.19
CA LYS A 49 -3.59 1.79 -19.50
C LYS A 49 -3.53 2.10 -18.00
N TRP A 50 -3.69 3.36 -17.60
CA TRP A 50 -3.72 3.74 -16.19
C TRP A 50 -4.94 3.12 -15.47
N LYS A 51 -6.12 3.20 -16.09
CA LYS A 51 -7.36 2.59 -15.57
C LYS A 51 -7.23 1.08 -15.43
N GLU A 52 -6.67 0.42 -16.45
CA GLU A 52 -6.42 -1.03 -16.43
C GLU A 52 -5.49 -1.42 -15.28
N LYS A 53 -4.35 -0.73 -15.13
CA LYS A 53 -3.40 -0.97 -14.02
C LYS A 53 -4.06 -0.74 -12.66
N ARG A 54 -4.87 0.31 -12.51
CA ARG A 54 -5.61 0.59 -11.28
C ARG A 54 -6.61 -0.52 -10.96
N LEU A 55 -7.37 -0.96 -11.95
CA LEU A 55 -8.37 -2.02 -11.80
C LEU A 55 -7.71 -3.36 -11.45
N ALA A 56 -6.59 -3.70 -12.08
CA ALA A 56 -5.81 -4.90 -11.76
C ALA A 56 -5.33 -4.87 -10.30
N LYS A 57 -4.74 -3.76 -9.85
CA LYS A 57 -4.32 -3.59 -8.45
C LYS A 57 -5.48 -3.75 -7.46
N LEU A 58 -6.65 -3.18 -7.76
CA LEU A 58 -7.83 -3.32 -6.89
C LEU A 58 -8.32 -4.77 -6.81
N LYS A 59 -8.35 -5.49 -7.94
CA LYS A 59 -8.68 -6.91 -7.97
C LYS A 59 -7.70 -7.74 -7.14
N ASP A 60 -6.40 -7.46 -7.24
CA ASP A 60 -5.38 -8.18 -6.47
C ASP A 60 -5.52 -7.94 -4.97
N ILE A 61 -5.78 -6.70 -4.54
CA ILE A 61 -6.02 -6.36 -3.14
C ILE A 61 -7.25 -7.13 -2.61
N LEU A 62 -8.35 -7.14 -3.38
CA LEU A 62 -9.57 -7.86 -3.02
C LEU A 62 -9.33 -9.37 -2.88
N ASN A 63 -8.60 -9.96 -3.83
CA ASN A 63 -8.29 -11.38 -3.82
C ASN A 63 -7.40 -11.75 -2.62
N LYS A 64 -6.34 -10.98 -2.35
CA LYS A 64 -5.48 -11.18 -1.17
C LYS A 64 -6.28 -11.05 0.12
N ARG A 65 -7.14 -10.03 0.23
CA ARG A 65 -8.01 -9.83 1.39
C ARG A 65 -8.87 -11.07 1.66
N ARG A 66 -9.47 -11.64 0.61
CA ARG A 66 -10.26 -12.87 0.72
C ARG A 66 -9.39 -14.05 1.17
N GLU A 67 -8.23 -14.24 0.55
CA GLU A 67 -7.30 -15.32 0.92
C GLU A 67 -6.88 -15.24 2.39
N TYR A 68 -6.60 -14.04 2.91
CA TYR A 68 -6.29 -13.86 4.33
C TYR A 68 -7.46 -14.20 5.25
N MET A 69 -8.69 -13.82 4.87
CA MET A 69 -9.88 -14.20 5.65
C MET A 69 -10.13 -15.71 5.60
N ASP A 70 -9.91 -16.36 4.46
CA ASP A 70 -10.06 -17.81 4.30
C ASP A 70 -9.03 -18.57 5.16
N LYS A 71 -7.84 -17.99 5.37
CA LYS A 71 -6.81 -18.49 6.30
C LYS A 71 -7.12 -18.23 7.78
N GLY A 72 -8.24 -17.56 8.09
CA GLY A 72 -8.62 -17.21 9.45
C GLY A 72 -7.81 -16.06 10.04
N ASN A 73 -7.30 -15.14 9.21
CA ASN A 73 -6.75 -13.87 9.69
C ASN A 73 -7.91 -12.90 9.98
N GLY A 74 -7.70 -11.92 10.86
CA GLY A 74 -8.77 -11.00 11.29
C GLY A 74 -9.13 -11.06 12.77
N SER A 75 -8.59 -12.04 13.50
CA SER A 75 -8.82 -12.24 14.92
C SER A 75 -7.52 -12.55 15.68
N LEU A 76 -7.51 -12.27 16.97
CA LEU A 76 -6.45 -12.68 17.88
C LEU A 76 -6.66 -14.14 18.27
N GLU A 77 -5.84 -15.03 17.72
CA GLU A 77 -5.94 -16.48 17.95
C GLU A 77 -5.19 -16.90 19.23
N VAL A 78 -5.76 -17.82 20.01
CA VAL A 78 -5.13 -18.32 21.23
C VAL A 78 -4.49 -19.67 20.97
N LEU A 79 -3.18 -19.74 21.16
CA LEU A 79 -2.41 -20.96 20.95
C LEU A 79 -2.22 -21.72 22.26
N THR A 80 -2.19 -23.05 22.14
CA THR A 80 -2.00 -23.96 23.26
C THR A 80 -0.61 -24.58 23.31
N ASP A 81 0.09 -24.68 22.18
CA ASP A 81 1.43 -25.24 22.06
C ASP A 81 2.38 -24.23 21.41
N GLU A 82 3.62 -24.19 21.86
CA GLU A 82 4.68 -23.39 21.26
C GLU A 82 5.08 -23.85 19.86
N LYS A 83 4.86 -25.13 19.52
CA LYS A 83 5.07 -25.64 18.15
C LYS A 83 4.16 -24.94 17.14
N ASP A 84 2.95 -24.59 17.55
CA ASP A 84 1.99 -23.88 16.70
C ASP A 84 2.49 -22.47 16.36
N VAL A 85 3.18 -21.81 17.29
CA VAL A 85 3.81 -20.51 17.04
C VAL A 85 4.81 -20.61 15.89
N ILE A 86 5.62 -21.67 15.86
CA ILE A 86 6.63 -21.91 14.81
C ILE A 86 5.95 -22.22 13.48
N ASN A 87 4.92 -23.08 13.50
CA ASN A 87 4.18 -23.44 12.29
C ASN A 87 3.49 -22.22 11.66
N ILE A 88 2.88 -21.37 12.49
CA ILE A 88 2.22 -20.13 12.06
C ILE A 88 3.25 -19.13 11.53
N ALA A 89 4.40 -18.99 12.20
CA ALA A 89 5.49 -18.14 11.76
C ALA A 89 6.07 -18.53 10.40
N ASN A 90 6.07 -19.83 10.08
CA ASN A 90 6.54 -20.34 8.79
C ASN A 90 5.47 -20.27 7.69
N SER A 91 4.18 -20.36 8.05
CA SER A 91 3.06 -20.35 7.10
C SER A 91 2.59 -18.95 6.72
N ASN A 92 2.92 -17.95 7.52
CA ASN A 92 2.50 -16.57 7.32
C ASN A 92 3.71 -15.65 7.18
N PRO A 93 3.68 -14.67 6.26
CA PRO A 93 4.81 -13.78 6.05
C PRO A 93 5.07 -12.87 7.25
N ARG A 94 4.02 -12.49 7.98
CA ARG A 94 4.11 -11.58 9.14
C ARG A 94 3.27 -12.11 10.27
N VAL A 95 3.88 -12.22 11.46
CA VAL A 95 3.22 -12.72 12.66
C VAL A 95 3.58 -11.87 13.88
N VAL A 96 2.58 -11.54 14.69
CA VAL A 96 2.76 -10.94 16.01
C VAL A 96 2.26 -11.92 17.06
N CYS A 97 3.16 -12.34 17.94
CA CYS A 97 2.87 -13.25 19.04
C CYS A 97 2.91 -12.52 20.39
N HIS A 98 1.82 -12.59 21.14
CA HIS A 98 1.72 -12.06 22.50
C HIS A 98 1.91 -13.16 23.54
N PHE A 99 2.99 -13.06 24.30
CA PHE A 99 3.22 -13.88 25.48
C PHE A 99 2.56 -13.23 26.68
N TYR A 100 1.55 -13.91 27.23
CA TYR A 100 0.71 -13.37 28.30
C TYR A 100 0.61 -14.32 29.50
N GLN A 101 0.08 -13.78 30.60
CA GLN A 101 -0.31 -14.55 31.77
C GLN A 101 -1.68 -14.08 32.27
N GLU A 102 -2.49 -15.04 32.73
CA GLU A 102 -3.78 -14.77 33.33
C GLU A 102 -3.64 -13.92 34.60
N GLY A 103 -4.59 -13.02 34.84
CA GLY A 103 -4.58 -12.12 36.00
C GLY A 103 -3.83 -10.79 35.80
N PHE A 104 -2.99 -10.66 34.77
CA PHE A 104 -2.26 -9.42 34.49
C PHE A 104 -3.15 -8.42 33.72
N GLN A 105 -3.53 -7.32 34.36
CA GLN A 105 -4.33 -6.26 33.71
C GLN A 105 -3.65 -5.68 32.46
N ARG A 106 -2.32 -5.52 32.52
CA ARG A 106 -1.50 -5.05 31.38
C ARG A 106 -1.61 -5.96 30.15
N CYS A 107 -1.66 -7.28 30.34
CA CYS A 107 -1.86 -8.22 29.23
C CYS A 107 -3.24 -8.05 28.58
N LYS A 108 -4.29 -7.78 29.39
CA LYS A 108 -5.65 -7.55 28.87
C LYS A 108 -5.73 -6.29 27.99
N ILE A 109 -5.00 -5.23 28.34
CA ILE A 109 -4.94 -4.00 27.54
C ILE A 109 -4.34 -4.30 26.16
N ILE A 110 -3.21 -5.01 26.13
CA ILE A 110 -2.55 -5.42 24.89
C ILE A 110 -3.46 -6.34 24.06
N ASP A 111 -4.12 -7.32 24.68
CA ASP A 111 -5.06 -8.21 23.99
C ASP A 111 -6.16 -7.43 23.25
N ASN A 112 -6.73 -6.40 23.88
CA ASN A 112 -7.77 -5.57 23.27
C ASN A 112 -7.23 -4.79 22.06
N ILE A 113 -6.03 -4.21 22.19
CA ILE A 113 -5.37 -3.47 21.11
C ILE A 113 -5.04 -4.39 19.94
N LEU A 114 -4.44 -5.55 20.21
CA LEU A 114 -4.11 -6.52 19.17
C LEU A 114 -5.35 -7.09 18.48
N THR A 115 -6.45 -7.27 19.22
CA THR A 115 -7.74 -7.69 18.63
C THR A 115 -8.28 -6.62 17.66
N ALA A 116 -8.15 -5.34 18.01
CA ALA A 116 -8.54 -4.25 17.12
C ALA A 116 -7.64 -4.18 15.88
N LEU A 117 -6.33 -4.34 16.05
CA LEU A 117 -5.36 -4.35 14.95
C LEU A 117 -5.55 -5.57 14.03
N ALA A 118 -5.84 -6.75 14.58
CA ALA A 118 -6.07 -7.95 13.79
C ALA A 118 -7.21 -7.79 12.79
N ARG A 119 -8.27 -7.05 13.15
CA ARG A 119 -9.39 -6.76 12.24
C ARG A 119 -9.02 -5.80 11.11
N GLN A 120 -8.04 -4.93 11.33
CA GLN A 120 -7.60 -3.92 10.37
C GLN A 120 -6.51 -4.46 9.44
N PHE A 121 -5.61 -5.28 9.96
CA PHE A 121 -4.43 -5.78 9.27
C PHE A 121 -4.55 -7.29 9.03
N LEU A 122 -5.18 -7.68 7.92
CA LEU A 122 -5.38 -9.09 7.59
C LEU A 122 -4.12 -9.75 7.01
N ASP A 123 -3.16 -8.95 6.54
CA ASP A 123 -1.86 -9.43 6.04
C ASP A 123 -0.95 -9.96 7.13
N THR A 124 -1.20 -9.56 8.39
CA THR A 124 -0.42 -9.96 9.56
C THR A 124 -1.25 -10.86 10.46
N LYS A 125 -0.70 -12.02 10.82
CA LYS A 125 -1.35 -12.94 11.75
C LYS A 125 -1.07 -12.51 13.19
N PHE A 126 -2.13 -12.39 14.00
CA PHE A 126 -2.02 -12.07 15.41
C PHE A 126 -2.36 -13.29 16.25
N VAL A 127 -1.45 -13.68 17.13
CA VAL A 127 -1.59 -14.83 18.01
C VAL A 127 -1.21 -14.47 19.44
N LYS A 128 -1.75 -15.20 20.42
CA LYS A 128 -1.34 -15.11 21.81
C LYS A 128 -1.16 -16.49 22.43
N ILE A 129 -0.20 -16.62 23.32
CA ILE A 129 0.10 -17.86 24.04
C ILE A 129 0.43 -17.57 25.50
N LEU A 130 0.01 -18.46 26.39
CA LEU A 130 0.39 -18.40 27.79
C LEU A 130 1.91 -18.60 27.89
N ALA A 131 2.60 -17.72 28.61
CA ALA A 131 4.05 -17.82 28.81
C ALA A 131 4.43 -19.19 29.43
N SER A 132 3.59 -19.75 30.30
CA SER A 132 3.78 -21.08 30.88
C SER A 132 3.67 -22.24 29.90
N LYS A 133 3.02 -22.04 28.74
CA LYS A 133 2.87 -23.05 27.68
C LYS A 133 3.93 -22.92 26.58
N ALA A 134 4.82 -21.93 26.69
CA ALA A 134 5.87 -21.68 25.71
C ALA A 134 7.28 -21.59 26.33
N PRO A 135 7.73 -22.62 27.08
CA PRO A 135 9.00 -22.61 27.77
C PRO A 135 10.18 -22.33 26.83
N PHE A 136 10.19 -22.90 25.62
CA PHE A 136 11.27 -22.71 24.65
C PHE A 136 11.48 -21.23 24.30
N PHE A 137 10.38 -20.50 24.09
CA PHE A 137 10.45 -19.07 23.79
C PHE A 137 10.81 -18.26 25.03
N THR A 138 10.25 -18.59 26.19
CA THR A 138 10.57 -17.86 27.42
C THR A 138 12.04 -17.98 27.82
N GLU A 139 12.64 -19.16 27.64
CA GLU A 139 14.06 -19.39 27.93
C GLU A 139 14.94 -18.75 26.86
N LYS A 140 14.66 -19.00 25.58
CA LYS A 140 15.51 -18.53 24.48
C LYS A 140 15.49 -17.00 24.34
N LEU A 141 14.33 -16.38 24.52
CA LEU A 141 14.15 -14.93 24.44
C LEU A 141 14.29 -14.24 25.80
N HIS A 142 14.58 -14.99 26.87
CA HIS A 142 14.75 -14.48 28.23
C HIS A 142 13.56 -13.61 28.68
N ILE A 143 12.34 -14.09 28.43
CA ILE A 143 11.09 -13.39 28.75
C ILE A 143 10.91 -13.35 30.27
N LYS A 144 11.31 -12.22 30.89
CA LYS A 144 11.19 -11.98 32.34
C LYS A 144 10.05 -11.03 32.71
N ILE A 145 9.59 -10.23 31.75
CA ILE A 145 8.61 -9.16 31.98
C ILE A 145 7.41 -9.41 31.08
N LEU A 146 6.21 -9.31 31.64
CA LEU A 146 4.96 -9.44 30.89
C LEU A 146 4.22 -8.10 30.87
N PRO A 147 3.49 -7.80 29.78
CA PRO A 147 3.40 -8.59 28.55
C PRO A 147 4.66 -8.47 27.69
N THR A 148 4.96 -9.52 26.91
CA THR A 148 6.01 -9.48 25.88
C THR A 148 5.40 -9.76 24.52
N LEU A 149 5.69 -8.91 23.54
CA LEU A 149 5.31 -9.13 22.14
C LEU A 149 6.54 -9.54 21.33
N VAL A 150 6.37 -10.52 20.46
CA VAL A 150 7.39 -10.93 19.51
C VAL A 150 6.82 -10.79 18.11
N SER A 151 7.53 -10.03 17.30
CA SER A 151 7.22 -9.88 15.89
C SER A 151 8.12 -10.74 15.04
N MET A 152 7.55 -11.41 14.06
CA MET A 152 8.22 -12.32 13.16
C MET A 152 7.89 -11.96 11.72
N ILE A 153 8.91 -12.00 10.86
CA ILE A 153 8.80 -11.79 9.41
C ILE A 153 9.50 -12.97 8.74
N ASP A 154 8.79 -13.68 7.86
CA ASP A 154 9.27 -14.85 7.12
C ASP A 154 9.94 -15.90 8.03
N GLY A 155 9.26 -16.26 9.14
CA GLY A 155 9.74 -17.23 10.13
C GLY A 155 10.90 -16.76 11.02
N LYS A 156 11.41 -15.53 10.84
CA LYS A 156 12.51 -14.97 11.64
C LYS A 156 11.99 -13.92 12.61
N ILE A 157 12.59 -13.88 13.81
CA ILE A 157 12.26 -12.85 14.80
C ILE A 157 12.79 -11.50 14.30
N SER A 158 11.87 -10.55 14.09
CA SER A 158 12.19 -9.17 13.69
C SER A 158 12.50 -8.33 14.94
N HIS A 159 11.59 -8.33 15.91
CA HIS A 159 11.75 -7.54 17.12
C HIS A 159 10.98 -8.13 18.31
N VAL A 160 11.50 -7.92 19.52
CA VAL A 160 10.89 -8.34 20.78
C VAL A 160 10.61 -7.08 21.61
N TYR A 161 9.34 -6.85 21.91
CA TYR A 161 8.89 -5.72 22.72
C TYR A 161 8.66 -6.22 24.15
N ILE A 162 9.41 -5.65 25.09
CA ILE A 162 9.43 -6.11 26.49
C ILE A 162 8.66 -5.13 27.36
N GLY A 163 7.52 -5.56 27.89
CA GLY A 163 6.71 -4.77 28.80
C GLY A 163 6.11 -3.52 28.15
N PHE A 164 5.76 -2.55 28.99
CA PHE A 164 5.07 -1.32 28.61
C PHE A 164 6.02 -0.17 28.25
N GLN A 165 7.30 -0.28 28.63
CA GLN A 165 8.30 0.75 28.38
C GLN A 165 8.54 0.99 26.89
N GLU A 166 8.40 -0.04 26.07
CA GLU A 166 8.51 0.04 24.60
C GLU A 166 7.33 0.78 23.93
N PHE A 167 6.23 1.01 24.66
CA PHE A 167 4.98 1.56 24.12
C PHE A 167 4.59 2.92 24.73
N ASN A 168 5.58 3.71 25.15
CA ASN A 168 5.44 5.02 25.82
C ASN A 168 4.99 4.97 27.29
N GLY A 169 5.23 3.87 28.01
CA GLY A 169 5.00 3.80 29.46
C GLY A 169 3.61 3.28 29.84
N ASP A 170 3.02 3.78 30.92
CA ASP A 170 1.82 3.18 31.52
C ASP A 170 0.53 3.39 30.69
N ASP A 171 0.45 4.45 29.88
CA ASP A 171 -0.70 4.75 29.01
C ASP A 171 -0.52 4.23 27.59
N ILE A 172 -0.62 2.90 27.43
CA ILE A 172 -0.57 2.27 26.11
C ILE A 172 -1.85 2.55 25.34
N ASN A 173 -1.68 3.20 24.20
CA ASN A 173 -2.74 3.46 23.23
C ASN A 173 -2.59 2.59 21.98
N LEU A 174 -3.71 2.40 21.27
CA LEU A 174 -3.73 1.66 20.00
C LEU A 174 -2.71 2.21 19.00
N ASN A 175 -2.64 3.54 18.86
CA ASN A 175 -1.71 4.21 17.96
C ASN A 175 -0.24 3.97 18.33
N ALA A 176 0.09 3.89 19.63
CA ALA A 176 1.47 3.65 20.07
C ALA A 176 1.95 2.25 19.63
N VAL A 177 1.14 1.21 19.87
CA VAL A 177 1.44 -0.15 19.43
C VAL A 177 1.47 -0.24 17.90
N ARG A 178 0.49 0.37 17.21
CA ARG A 178 0.45 0.42 15.75
C ARG A 178 1.71 1.04 15.16
N ASN A 179 2.13 2.21 15.66
CA ASN A 179 3.31 2.93 15.17
C ASN A 179 4.60 2.12 15.38
N MET A 180 4.72 1.43 16.51
CA MET A 180 5.85 0.53 16.75
C MET A 180 5.88 -0.65 15.79
N LEU A 181 4.74 -1.31 15.57
CA LEU A 181 4.67 -2.43 14.62
C LEU A 181 4.95 -1.98 13.18
N PHE A 182 4.57 -0.76 12.78
CA PHE A 182 4.95 -0.16 11.51
C PHE A 182 6.45 0.14 11.43
N LYS A 183 7.05 0.69 12.49
CA LYS A 183 8.48 0.99 12.57
C LYS A 183 9.33 -0.26 12.31
N HIS A 184 8.90 -1.41 12.81
CA HIS A 184 9.57 -2.70 12.60
C HIS A 184 9.10 -3.46 11.34
N LYS A 185 8.29 -2.82 10.48
CA LYS A 185 7.80 -3.34 9.18
C LYS A 185 6.96 -4.62 9.29
N VAL A 186 6.33 -4.83 10.45
CA VAL A 186 5.47 -6.00 10.72
C VAL A 186 4.03 -5.73 10.28
N LEU A 187 3.64 -4.45 10.27
CA LEU A 187 2.42 -3.98 9.63
C LEU A 187 2.75 -3.31 8.30
N THR A 188 1.85 -3.45 7.33
CA THR A 188 1.95 -2.75 6.04
C THR A 188 0.65 -2.06 5.68
N TYR A 189 0.77 -0.99 4.89
CA TYR A 189 -0.38 -0.24 4.38
C TYR A 189 -1.09 -0.97 3.22
N GLU A 190 -0.52 -2.06 2.71
CA GLU A 190 -0.97 -2.76 1.50
C GLU A 190 -2.32 -3.47 1.66
N CYS A 191 -2.80 -3.68 2.90
CA CYS A 191 -4.10 -4.31 3.19
C CYS A 191 -5.18 -3.33 3.71
N CYS A 192 -4.85 -2.07 3.98
CA CYS A 192 -5.72 -1.19 4.76
C CYS A 192 -6.91 -0.55 4.00
N THR A 193 -7.14 -0.79 2.70
CA THR A 193 -8.10 0.04 1.96
C THR A 193 -9.12 -0.76 1.14
N ILE A 194 -10.29 -0.92 1.74
CA ILE A 194 -11.57 -0.81 1.01
C ILE A 194 -12.50 0.18 1.71
N ASP A 195 -12.31 0.44 3.01
CA ASP A 195 -13.18 1.32 3.78
C ASP A 195 -12.63 2.75 3.80
N GLU A 196 -13.33 3.68 3.15
CA GLU A 196 -13.05 5.14 3.13
C GLU A 196 -13.19 5.83 4.51
N SER A 197 -13.33 5.09 5.61
CA SER A 197 -13.59 5.65 6.94
C SER A 197 -12.35 5.91 7.80
N CYS A 198 -11.13 5.67 7.30
CA CYS A 198 -9.90 6.00 8.01
C CYS A 198 -9.17 7.15 7.31
N ASN A 199 -9.56 8.38 7.69
CA ASN A 199 -8.96 9.61 7.22
C ASN A 199 -7.63 9.86 7.95
N ASP A 200 -6.55 9.22 7.52
CA ASP A 200 -5.20 9.52 7.98
C ASP A 200 -4.56 10.56 7.04
N ASN A 201 -4.91 11.83 7.25
CA ASN A 201 -4.09 12.95 6.79
C ASN A 201 -2.78 12.95 7.59
N GLU A 202 -1.78 12.22 7.11
CA GLU A 202 -0.35 12.50 7.36
C GLU A 202 0.51 11.55 6.50
N HIS A 203 0.49 11.80 5.19
CA HIS A 203 1.57 11.31 4.33
C HIS A 203 2.79 12.22 4.56
N VAL A 204 3.63 11.89 5.55
CA VAL A 204 5.00 12.40 5.56
C VAL A 204 5.73 11.70 4.43
N SER A 205 5.98 12.47 3.39
CA SER A 205 6.91 12.18 2.31
C SER A 205 8.31 11.97 2.88
N SER A 206 8.88 10.79 2.65
CA SER A 206 10.32 10.58 2.68
C SER A 206 10.68 9.40 1.78
N ASP A 207 10.81 9.68 0.49
CA ASP A 207 11.75 8.95 -0.35
C ASP A 207 13.15 9.48 -0.03
N PRO A 208 14.08 8.66 0.49
CA PRO A 208 15.50 8.90 0.30
C PRO A 208 15.92 8.17 -0.98
N ASP A 209 16.64 8.90 -1.84
CA ASP A 209 17.38 8.45 -3.04
C ASP A 209 16.81 8.91 -4.39
N VAL A 210 16.92 10.22 -4.65
CA VAL A 210 17.48 10.80 -5.89
C VAL A 210 18.37 11.98 -5.52
#